data_AF-A0A971NGR9-F1
#
_entry.id   AF-A0A971NGR9-F1
#
_cell.length_a   1.000
_cell.length_b   1.000
_cell.length_c   1.000
_cell.angle_alpha   90.00
_cell.angle_beta   90.00
_cell.angle_gamma   90.00
#
_symmetry.space_group_name_H-M   'P 1'
#
loop_
_entity.id
_entity.type
_entity.pdbx_description
1 polymer ?
#
loop_
_entity_poly.entity_id
_entity_poly.type
_entity_poly.pdbx_seq_one_letter_code
_entity_poly.pdbx_strand_id
1 'polypeptide(L)'
;MGDRRTVKTRSAIKEAFLRLLERKSINNITVAEISELADIGRGTFYLHYRDIYDLYENIENEVFGQLGSFYDASFPSENHPVSLLAYIEQSTEYIYENKKIFAL
;
A
#
# COMPACT_ATOMS: atom_id res chain seq x y z
N MET A 1 19.49 12.54 1.76
CA MET A 1 18.76 12.90 3.01
C MET A 1 17.26 13.12 2.81
N GLY A 2 16.76 13.61 1.66
CA GLY A 2 15.31 13.78 1.42
C GLY A 2 14.49 12.49 1.33
N ASP A 3 15.09 11.42 0.81
CA ASP A 3 14.41 10.14 0.53
C ASP A 3 13.83 9.46 1.78
N ARG A 4 14.63 9.35 2.85
CA ARG A 4 14.20 8.72 4.11
C ARG A 4 13.06 9.48 4.82
N ARG A 5 12.97 10.80 4.63
CA ARG A 5 11.87 11.60 5.17
C ARG A 5 10.59 11.37 4.37
N THR A 6 10.69 11.35 3.04
CA THR A 6 9.58 11.01 2.14
C THR A 6 9.00 9.63 2.44
N VAL A 7 9.84 8.61 2.60
CA VAL A 7 9.39 7.23 2.92
C VAL A 7 8.63 7.17 4.25
N LYS A 8 9.15 7.83 5.28
CA LYS A 8 8.48 7.90 6.59
C LYS A 8 7.13 8.60 6.51
N THR A 9 7.05 9.72 5.81
CA THR A 9 5.80 10.46 5.64
C THR A 9 4.76 9.65 4.87
N ARG A 10 5.14 9.01 3.76
CA ARG A 10 4.24 8.13 3.00
C ARG A 10 3.72 6.97 3.85
N SER A 11 4.58 6.36 4.65
CA SER A 11 4.20 5.29 5.57
C SER A 11 3.19 5.75 6.61
N ALA A 12 3.40 6.93 7.22
CA ALA A 12 2.46 7.51 8.18
C ALA A 12 1.09 7.83 7.55
N ILE A 13 1.08 8.39 6.34
CA ILE A 13 -0.15 8.68 5.58
C ILE A 13 -0.91 7.39 5.28
N LYS A 14 -0.23 6.36 4.78
CA LYS A 14 -0.81 5.04 4.47
C LYS A 14 -1.41 4.41 5.72
N GLU A 15 -0.69 4.41 6.83
CA GLU A 15 -1.19 3.84 8.09
C GLU A 15 -2.43 4.58 8.61
N ALA A 16 -2.41 5.92 8.60
CA ALA A 16 -3.57 6.72 8.98
C ALA A 16 -4.79 6.42 8.11
N PHE A 17 -4.60 6.34 6.80
CA PHE A 17 -5.66 6.04 5.86
C PHE A 17 -6.27 4.64 6.05
N LEU A 18 -5.44 3.60 6.21
CA LEU A 18 -5.92 2.24 6.47
C LEU A 18 -6.72 2.15 7.78
N ARG A 19 -6.26 2.81 8.85
CA ARG A 19 -7.00 2.89 10.13
C ARG A 19 -8.37 3.57 10.00
N LEU A 20 -8.51 4.52 9.07
CA LEU A 20 -9.80 5.17 8.79
C LEU A 20 -10.69 4.26 7.94
N LEU A 21 -10.13 3.56 6.94
CA LEU A 21 -10.86 2.59 6.12
C LEU A 21 -11.44 1.43 6.94
N GLU A 22 -10.73 0.97 7.96
CA GLU A 22 -11.23 -0.05 8.92
C GLU A 22 -12.54 0.38 9.63
N ARG A 23 -12.85 1.68 9.66
CA ARG A 23 -13.95 2.24 10.46
C ARG A 23 -15.06 2.85 9.63
N LYS A 24 -14.77 3.28 8.40
CA LYS A 24 -15.74 3.96 7.53
C LYS A 24 -15.35 3.82 6.06
N SER A 25 -16.38 3.86 5.21
CA SER A 25 -16.21 3.88 3.75
C SER A 25 -15.29 5.01 3.29
N ILE A 26 -14.50 4.75 2.23
CA ILE A 26 -13.59 5.71 1.60
C ILE A 26 -14.25 7.06 1.30
N ASN A 27 -15.52 7.07 0.88
CA ASN A 27 -16.26 8.29 0.54
C ASN A 27 -16.46 9.23 1.74
N ASN A 28 -16.31 8.72 2.96
CA ASN A 28 -16.44 9.46 4.21
C ASN A 28 -15.09 9.83 4.84
N ILE A 29 -13.96 9.49 4.20
CA ILE A 29 -12.62 9.82 4.66
C ILE A 29 -12.20 11.18 4.09
N THR A 30 -11.59 12.03 4.90
CA THR A 30 -11.07 13.33 4.44
C THR A 30 -9.56 13.43 4.59
N VAL A 31 -8.94 14.26 3.75
CA VAL A 31 -7.51 14.61 3.88
C VAL A 31 -7.20 15.25 5.24
N ALA A 32 -8.16 15.96 5.85
CA ALA A 32 -7.99 16.53 7.19
C ALA A 32 -7.74 15.44 8.24
N GLU A 33 -8.61 14.43 8.29
CA GLU A 33 -8.50 13.33 9.25
C GLU A 33 -7.25 12.49 9.04
N ILE A 34 -6.87 12.23 7.77
CA ILE A 34 -5.62 11.53 7.46
C ILE A 34 -4.43 12.36 7.96
N SER A 35 -4.42 13.66 7.68
CA SER A 35 -3.30 14.55 8.07
C SER A 35 -3.17 14.64 9.59
N GLU A 36 -4.29 14.75 10.29
CA GLU A 36 -4.34 14.76 11.76
C GLU A 36 -3.82 13.45 12.35
N LEU A 37 -4.32 12.31 11.85
CA LEU A 37 -3.94 10.99 12.37
C LEU A 37 -2.49 10.61 12.03
N ALA A 38 -1.95 11.12 10.91
CA ALA A 38 -0.56 10.91 10.50
C ALA A 38 0.42 11.91 11.13
N ASP A 39 -0.06 12.89 11.92
CA ASP A 39 0.74 13.97 12.51
C ASP A 39 1.53 14.79 11.47
N ILE A 40 0.83 15.23 10.41
CA ILE A 40 1.39 16.05 9.34
C ILE A 40 0.48 17.23 8.96
N GLY A 41 1.05 18.22 8.26
CA GLY A 41 0.25 19.26 7.63
C GLY A 41 -0.46 18.77 6.36
N ARG A 42 -1.65 19.31 6.05
CA ARG A 42 -2.38 19.02 4.80
C ARG A 42 -1.52 19.32 3.55
N GLY A 43 -0.72 20.38 3.59
CA GLY A 43 0.23 20.69 2.52
C GLY A 43 1.23 19.56 2.28
N THR A 44 1.68 18.88 3.35
CA THR A 44 2.57 17.71 3.25
C THR A 44 1.87 16.49 2.65
N PHE A 45 0.59 16.27 2.95
CA PHE A 45 -0.21 15.24 2.26
C PHE A 45 -0.22 15.50 0.75
N TYR A 46 -0.50 16.73 0.35
CA TYR A 46 -0.58 17.11 -1.07
C TYR A 46 0.76 17.11 -1.82
N LEU A 47 1.90 17.04 -1.11
CA LEU A 47 3.20 16.79 -1.73
C LEU A 47 3.36 15.33 -2.20
N HIS A 48 2.53 14.42 -1.69
CA HIS A 48 2.62 12.99 -1.96
C HIS A 48 1.42 12.47 -2.76
N TYR A 49 0.22 13.01 -2.52
CA TYR A 49 -1.02 12.51 -3.11
C TYR A 49 -1.95 13.66 -3.50
N ARG A 50 -2.64 13.54 -4.63
CA ARG A 50 -3.59 14.57 -5.11
C ARG A 50 -4.86 14.63 -4.26
N ASP A 51 -5.37 13.47 -3.86
CA ASP A 51 -6.55 13.30 -3.02
C ASP A 51 -6.55 11.91 -2.36
N ILE A 52 -7.66 11.54 -1.71
CA ILE A 52 -7.81 10.25 -1.03
C ILE A 52 -7.86 9.05 -2.00
N TYR A 53 -8.31 9.26 -3.23
CA TYR A 53 -8.41 8.20 -4.25
C TYR A 53 -7.05 7.95 -4.89
N ASP A 54 -6.26 9.00 -5.11
CA ASP A 54 -4.87 8.90 -5.56
C ASP A 54 -4.00 8.13 -4.54
N LEU A 55 -4.24 8.34 -3.24
CA LEU A 55 -3.63 7.55 -2.17
C LEU A 55 -4.09 6.08 -2.24
N TYR A 56 -5.39 5.85 -2.37
CA TYR A 56 -5.96 4.50 -2.46
C TYR A 56 -5.38 3.72 -3.65
N GLU A 57 -5.37 4.32 -4.83
CA GLU A 57 -4.78 3.76 -6.06
C GLU A 57 -3.29 3.47 -5.89
N ASN A 58 -2.53 4.33 -5.20
CA ASN A 58 -1.12 4.06 -4.89
C ASN A 58 -0.94 2.81 -4.03
N ILE A 59 -1.81 2.60 -3.05
CA ILE A 59 -1.77 1.42 -2.18
C ILE A 59 -2.12 0.16 -2.96
N GLU A 60 -3.14 0.20 -3.82
CA GLU A 60 -3.51 -0.91 -4.70
C GLU A 60 -2.36 -1.26 -5.66
N ASN A 61 -1.76 -0.26 -6.30
CA ASN A 61 -0.63 -0.45 -7.20
C ASN A 61 0.60 -1.05 -6.50
N GLU A 62 0.85 -0.70 -5.23
CA GLU A 62 1.91 -1.31 -4.44
C GLU A 62 1.64 -2.80 -4.20
N VAL A 63 0.39 -3.17 -3.88
CA VAL A 63 -0.02 -4.56 -3.70
C VAL A 63 0.10 -5.34 -5.01
N PHE A 64 -0.48 -4.84 -6.10
CA PHE A 64 -0.42 -5.52 -7.40
C PHE A 64 1.00 -5.62 -7.94
N GLY A 65 1.81 -4.58 -7.75
CA GLY A 65 3.23 -4.61 -8.11
C GLY A 65 3.99 -5.69 -7.36
N GLN A 66 3.75 -5.83 -6.06
CA GLN A 66 4.42 -6.86 -5.27
C GLN A 66 3.96 -8.28 -5.66
N LEU A 67 2.65 -8.50 -5.82
CA LEU A 67 2.11 -9.79 -6.26
C LEU A 67 2.59 -10.14 -7.68
N GLY A 68 2.68 -9.15 -8.57
CA GLY A 68 3.25 -9.29 -9.91
C GLY A 68 4.72 -9.71 -9.85
N SER A 69 5.51 -9.12 -8.96
CA SER A 69 6.91 -9.51 -8.80
C SER A 69 7.09 -10.96 -8.32
N PHE A 70 6.20 -11.45 -7.45
CA PHE A 70 6.19 -12.86 -7.04
C PHE A 70 5.78 -13.77 -8.20
N TYR A 71 4.81 -13.33 -9.01
CA TYR A 71 4.41 -14.04 -10.21
C TYR A 71 5.58 -14.15 -11.19
N ASP A 72 6.23 -13.04 -11.54
CA ASP A 72 7.35 -13.02 -12.48
C ASP A 72 8.51 -13.91 -12.00
N ALA A 73 8.78 -13.92 -10.68
CA ALA A 73 9.80 -14.78 -10.10
C ALA A 73 9.43 -16.27 -10.12
N SER A 74 8.14 -16.61 -10.06
CA SER A 74 7.65 -17.99 -9.95
C SER A 74 7.18 -18.59 -11.28
N PHE A 75 6.86 -17.74 -12.26
CA PHE A 75 6.40 -18.06 -13.61
C PHE A 75 7.24 -17.31 -14.66
N PRO A 76 8.56 -17.54 -14.73
CA PRO A 76 9.42 -16.92 -15.73
C PRO A 76 9.00 -17.31 -17.16
N SER A 77 9.19 -16.40 -18.11
CA SER A 77 8.77 -16.56 -19.51
C SER A 77 9.62 -17.55 -20.33
N GLU A 78 10.81 -17.92 -19.85
CA GLU A 78 11.69 -18.91 -20.49
C GLU A 78 11.54 -20.30 -19.88
N ASN A 79 12.22 -21.32 -20.44
CA ASN A 79 12.19 -22.75 -20.06
C ASN A 79 12.73 -23.06 -18.64
N HIS A 80 12.37 -22.24 -17.66
CA HIS A 80 12.67 -22.40 -16.26
C HIS A 80 11.51 -23.10 -15.55
N PRO A 81 11.80 -23.86 -14.48
CA PRO A 81 10.77 -24.54 -13.73
C PRO A 81 9.83 -23.54 -13.06
N VAL A 82 8.57 -23.60 -13.45
CA VAL A 82 7.47 -22.90 -12.78
C VAL A 82 7.25 -23.48 -11.39
N SER A 83 7.04 -22.62 -10.39
CA SER A 83 6.72 -23.05 -9.02
C SER A 83 5.48 -22.34 -8.47
N LEU A 84 4.32 -22.97 -8.67
CA LEU A 84 3.06 -22.49 -8.07
C LEU A 84 3.15 -22.46 -6.54
N LEU A 85 3.82 -23.44 -5.93
CA LEU A 85 3.97 -23.48 -4.48
C LEU A 85 4.76 -22.27 -3.97
N ALA A 86 5.88 -21.91 -4.61
CA ALA A 86 6.67 -20.73 -4.23
C ALA A 86 5.88 -19.42 -4.40
N TYR A 87 5.05 -19.32 -5.44
CA TYR A 87 4.16 -18.17 -5.60
C TYR A 87 3.13 -18.09 -4.47
N ILE A 88 2.50 -19.22 -4.13
CA ILE A 88 1.50 -19.29 -3.05
C ILE A 88 2.14 -18.93 -1.70
N GLU A 89 3.32 -19.47 -1.40
CA GLU A 89 4.05 -19.20 -0.15
C GLU A 89 4.37 -17.70 -0.02
N GLN A 90 5.01 -17.10 -1.03
CA GLN A 90 5.36 -15.67 -1.03
C GLN A 90 4.12 -14.77 -0.95
N SER A 91 3.08 -15.10 -1.72
CA SER A 91 1.85 -14.32 -1.73
C SER A 91 1.12 -14.42 -0.38
N THR A 92 1.05 -15.61 0.21
CA THR A 92 0.41 -15.83 1.51
C THR A 92 1.16 -15.11 2.63
N GLU A 93 2.49 -15.16 2.62
CA GLU A 93 3.32 -14.42 3.58
C GLU A 93 3.11 -12.91 3.44
N TYR A 94 3.12 -12.38 2.21
CA TYR A 94 2.86 -10.96 1.97
C TYR A 94 1.46 -10.53 2.43
N ILE A 95 0.42 -11.33 2.12
CA ILE A 95 -0.95 -11.07 2.56
C ILE A 95 -1.03 -11.09 4.10
N TYR A 96 -0.35 -12.02 4.76
CA TYR A 96 -0.33 -12.11 6.22
C TYR A 96 0.32 -10.88 6.86
N GLU A 97 1.49 -10.47 6.38
CA GLU A 97 2.20 -9.28 6.87
C GLU A 97 1.41 -7.98 6.59
N ASN A 98 0.67 -7.93 5.48
CA ASN A 98 -0.11 -6.77 5.05
C ASN A 98 -1.61 -6.91 5.32
N LYS A 99 -2.02 -7.79 6.25
CA LYS A 99 -3.44 -8.15 6.49
C LYS A 99 -4.39 -6.96 6.64
N LYS A 100 -3.91 -5.83 7.16
CA LYS A 100 -4.72 -4.60 7.31
C LYS A 100 -5.21 -4.04 5.98
N ILE A 101 -4.47 -4.25 4.89
CA ILE A 101 -4.85 -3.82 3.55
C ILE A 101 -5.95 -4.73 2.98
N PHE A 102 -5.88 -6.02 3.27
CA PHE A 102 -6.80 -7.04 2.73
C PHE A 102 -8.05 -7.30 3.60
N ALA A 103 -8.10 -6.74 4.81
CA ALA A 103 -9.21 -6.90 5.75
C ALA A 103 -10.25 -5.76 5.67
N LEU A 104 -10.13 -4.88 4.66
CA LEU A 104 -10.97 -3.71 4.44
C LEU A 104 -12.27 -4.02 3.69
#